data_AF-A0A8E6B938-F1
#
_entry.id   AF-A0A8E6B938-F1
#
_cell.length_a   1.000
_cell.length_b   1.000
_cell.length_c   1.000
_cell.angle_alpha   90.00
_cell.angle_beta   90.00
_cell.angle_gamma   90.00
#
_symmetry.space_group_name_H-M   'P 1'
#
loop_
_entity.id
_entity.type
_entity.pdbx_description
1 polymer ?
#
loop_
_entity_poly.entity_id
_entity_poly.type
_entity_poly.pdbx_seq_one_letter_code
_entity_poly.pdbx_strand_id
1 'polypeptide(L)'
;MTGNEAQLLKNSTVNLKNSSVKFTGQTQSAGTLSIGTDSTFETDSLLQTAGVTTANGNLKATKTYTISGADSILKGSGNAQVGVLAIGPDSTLAPGNSPGKLTVTGQVQFNPGSRFQVEIRDASGTSGVDYDRLVVNGDLTNSGSTAKPLVIDLTSLDTANNPGLANFDKTKSYSLMIASVTGVVSGFTSDTYLLDTTHFQNDLSGGSFSLSAVSGEGLVLLFTPVPEPGTLLFIGVGSWGLFQWRRKRSGEKAALAS
;
A
#
# COMPACT_ATOMS: atom_id res chain seq x y z
N MET A 1 -24.07 22.60 12.78
CA MET A 1 -25.11 22.87 11.75
C MET A 1 -25.77 21.55 11.39
N THR A 2 -27.09 21.51 11.24
CA THR A 2 -27.88 20.32 10.85
C THR A 2 -28.65 20.62 9.57
N GLY A 3 -28.56 19.75 8.55
CA GLY A 3 -29.29 19.89 7.28
C GLY A 3 -29.75 18.54 6.74
N ASN A 4 -30.76 18.54 5.86
CA ASN A 4 -31.40 17.31 5.36
C ASN A 4 -30.66 16.62 4.21
N GLU A 5 -29.93 17.39 3.41
CA GLU A 5 -29.04 16.95 2.34
C GLU A 5 -27.98 18.04 2.15
N ALA A 6 -26.79 17.67 1.67
CA ALA A 6 -25.75 18.62 1.31
C ALA A 6 -25.08 18.22 0.01
N GLN A 7 -24.67 19.24 -0.76
CA GLN A 7 -23.90 19.04 -1.97
C GLN A 7 -22.70 19.97 -1.95
N LEU A 8 -21.51 19.39 -2.00
CA LEU A 8 -20.29 20.12 -2.29
C LEU A 8 -20.05 20.09 -3.80
N LEU A 9 -20.19 21.25 -4.44
CA LEU A 9 -20.00 21.39 -5.88
C LEU A 9 -18.52 21.26 -6.28
N LYS A 10 -18.28 20.97 -7.55
CA LYS A 10 -16.94 20.92 -8.13
C LYS A 10 -16.22 22.26 -7.93
N ASN A 11 -14.92 22.21 -7.65
CA ASN A 11 -14.07 23.36 -7.35
C ASN A 11 -14.45 24.15 -6.08
N SER A 12 -15.41 23.67 -5.28
CA SER A 12 -15.70 24.23 -3.96
C SER A 12 -14.87 23.55 -2.89
N THR A 13 -14.60 24.28 -1.81
CA THR A 13 -13.84 23.77 -0.66
C THR A 13 -14.64 23.96 0.62
N VAL A 14 -14.72 22.91 1.43
CA VAL A 14 -15.20 22.95 2.81
C VAL A 14 -14.05 22.54 3.72
N ASN A 15 -13.71 23.40 4.68
CA ASN A 15 -12.68 23.15 5.67
C ASN A 15 -13.30 23.16 7.06
N LEU A 16 -13.32 22.01 7.73
CA LEU A 16 -13.69 21.90 9.12
C LEU A 16 -12.42 21.97 9.98
N LYS A 17 -12.38 22.93 10.90
CA LYS A 17 -11.28 23.11 11.87
C LYS A 17 -11.87 23.26 13.26
N ASN A 18 -11.55 22.35 14.16
CA ASN A 18 -12.13 22.28 15.50
C ASN A 18 -13.66 22.48 15.50
N SER A 19 -14.33 21.81 14.55
CA SER A 19 -15.74 22.06 14.22
C SER A 19 -16.46 20.77 13.87
N SER A 20 -17.76 20.72 14.18
CA SER A 20 -18.62 19.58 13.86
C SER A 20 -19.79 20.00 12.97
N VAL A 21 -19.98 19.28 11.88
CA VAL A 21 -21.12 19.44 10.96
C VAL A 21 -21.81 18.09 10.80
N LYS A 22 -23.15 18.11 10.81
CA LYS A 22 -23.97 16.92 10.62
C LYS A 22 -25.04 17.17 9.56
N PHE A 23 -25.17 16.23 8.65
CA PHE A 23 -26.27 16.15 7.70
C PHE A 23 -27.03 14.85 7.96
N THR A 24 -28.33 14.82 7.64
CA THR A 24 -29.07 13.56 7.49
C THR A 24 -29.07 13.17 6.01
N GLY A 25 -29.40 11.92 5.70
CA GLY A 25 -29.45 11.45 4.32
C GLY A 25 -28.08 11.37 3.61
N GLN A 26 -28.12 11.43 2.28
CA GLN A 26 -26.92 11.36 1.46
C GLN A 26 -26.33 12.75 1.25
N THR A 27 -25.05 12.92 1.56
CA THR A 27 -24.26 14.08 1.14
C THR A 27 -23.47 13.72 -0.12
N GLN A 28 -23.46 14.60 -1.12
CA GLN A 28 -22.64 14.46 -2.32
C GLN A 28 -21.43 15.39 -2.27
N SER A 29 -20.27 14.91 -2.69
CA SER A 29 -19.03 15.70 -2.78
C SER A 29 -18.39 15.59 -4.15
N ALA A 30 -18.22 16.72 -4.82
CA ALA A 30 -17.47 16.85 -6.06
C ALA A 30 -16.26 17.80 -5.93
N GLY A 31 -16.05 18.37 -4.74
CA GLY A 31 -15.03 19.38 -4.44
C GLY A 31 -13.99 18.89 -3.44
N THR A 32 -13.40 19.82 -2.68
CA THR A 32 -12.44 19.50 -1.61
C THR A 32 -13.13 19.53 -0.25
N LEU A 33 -13.20 18.39 0.43
CA LEU A 33 -13.67 18.29 1.81
C LEU A 33 -12.47 18.03 2.73
N SER A 34 -12.09 19.01 3.54
CA SER A 34 -11.03 18.86 4.54
C SER A 34 -11.64 18.78 5.94
N ILE A 35 -11.42 17.66 6.61
CA ILE A 35 -11.82 17.42 8.00
C ILE A 35 -10.55 17.44 8.82
N GLY A 36 -10.25 18.59 9.45
CA GLY A 36 -9.08 18.76 10.28
C GLY A 36 -9.11 17.90 11.55
N THR A 37 -8.00 17.84 12.26
CA THR A 37 -7.94 17.25 13.61
C THR A 37 -9.02 17.88 14.49
N ASP A 38 -9.58 17.08 15.41
CA ASP A 38 -10.67 17.46 16.33
C ASP A 38 -11.95 17.97 15.64
N SER A 39 -12.08 17.75 14.34
CA SER A 39 -13.29 18.08 13.57
C SER A 39 -14.10 16.83 13.28
N THR A 40 -15.41 17.00 13.14
CA THR A 40 -16.32 15.91 12.76
C THR A 40 -17.18 16.31 11.58
N PHE A 41 -17.19 15.48 10.54
CA PHE A 41 -18.20 15.53 9.50
C PHE A 41 -19.08 14.29 9.65
N GLU A 42 -20.40 14.47 9.76
CA GLU A 42 -21.35 13.38 9.91
C GLU A 42 -22.45 13.44 8.86
N THR A 43 -22.79 12.30 8.27
CA THR A 43 -23.88 12.11 7.31
C THR A 43 -24.36 10.65 7.35
N ASP A 44 -25.54 10.33 6.82
CA ASP A 44 -25.95 8.91 6.72
C ASP A 44 -25.16 8.19 5.63
N SER A 45 -24.98 8.84 4.48
CA SER A 45 -24.15 8.32 3.38
C SER A 45 -23.38 9.44 2.69
N LEU A 46 -22.16 9.16 2.23
CA LEU A 46 -21.33 10.09 1.46
C LEU A 46 -21.10 9.52 0.06
N LEU A 47 -21.40 10.30 -0.96
CA LEU A 47 -21.08 9.97 -2.35
C LEU A 47 -20.08 10.99 -2.89
N GLN A 48 -18.84 10.57 -3.13
CA GLN A 48 -17.82 11.40 -3.74
C GLN A 48 -17.75 11.15 -5.24
N THR A 49 -18.21 12.11 -6.03
CA THR A 49 -18.28 12.05 -7.49
C THR A 49 -17.11 12.75 -8.18
N ALA A 50 -16.30 13.51 -7.43
CA ALA A 50 -15.04 14.11 -7.86
C ALA A 50 -14.27 14.64 -6.63
N GLY A 51 -13.03 15.09 -6.87
CA GLY A 51 -12.30 15.92 -5.91
C GLY A 51 -11.59 15.13 -4.81
N VAL A 52 -11.27 15.80 -3.71
CA VAL A 52 -10.43 15.23 -2.64
C VAL A 52 -11.12 15.36 -1.29
N THR A 53 -11.24 14.25 -0.58
CA THR A 53 -11.62 14.24 0.84
C THR A 53 -10.36 13.97 1.67
N THR A 54 -10.03 14.88 2.58
CA THR A 54 -8.95 14.70 3.56
C THR A 54 -9.55 14.49 4.94
N ALA A 55 -9.51 13.26 5.44
CA ALA A 55 -10.03 12.84 6.73
C ALA A 55 -8.90 12.78 7.78
N ASN A 56 -8.53 13.92 8.36
CA ASN A 56 -7.58 13.99 9.49
C ASN A 56 -8.29 13.95 10.85
N GLY A 57 -9.57 14.34 10.90
CA GLY A 57 -10.46 14.18 12.05
C GLY A 57 -11.38 12.96 11.92
N ASN A 58 -12.64 13.15 12.31
CA ASN A 58 -13.67 12.11 12.26
C ASN A 58 -14.60 12.30 11.06
N LEU A 59 -14.51 11.40 10.08
CA LEU A 59 -15.46 11.28 9.00
C LEU A 59 -16.48 10.20 9.36
N LYS A 60 -17.75 10.55 9.53
CA LYS A 60 -18.81 9.61 9.90
C LYS A 60 -19.85 9.53 8.79
N ALA A 61 -19.79 8.49 7.95
CA ALA A 61 -20.83 8.18 6.97
C ALA A 61 -21.49 6.86 7.39
N THR A 62 -22.48 6.96 8.27
CA THR A 62 -22.93 5.86 9.14
C THR A 62 -23.38 4.60 8.39
N LYS A 63 -23.84 4.73 7.14
CA LYS A 63 -24.18 3.62 6.25
C LYS A 63 -23.07 3.34 5.24
N THR A 64 -22.87 4.24 4.28
CA THR A 64 -21.93 4.03 3.17
C THR A 64 -21.13 5.29 2.86
N TYR A 65 -19.89 5.07 2.43
CA TYR A 65 -19.11 6.07 1.72
C TYR A 65 -18.66 5.46 0.40
N THR A 66 -19.18 5.98 -0.71
CA THR A 66 -18.81 5.57 -2.06
C THR A 66 -18.01 6.67 -2.72
N ILE A 67 -16.84 6.31 -3.27
CA ILE A 67 -16.06 7.16 -4.16
C ILE A 67 -16.30 6.63 -5.57
N SER A 68 -16.94 7.40 -6.43
CA SER A 68 -17.37 6.95 -7.77
C SER A 68 -16.83 7.81 -8.92
N GLY A 69 -16.22 8.96 -8.62
CA GLY A 69 -15.61 9.81 -9.62
C GLY A 69 -14.19 9.40 -9.96
N ALA A 70 -13.87 9.30 -11.25
CA ALA A 70 -12.48 9.18 -11.69
C ALA A 70 -11.61 10.29 -11.07
N ASP A 71 -10.37 9.95 -10.73
CA ASP A 71 -9.38 10.80 -10.07
C ASP A 71 -9.81 11.34 -8.68
N SER A 72 -10.90 10.81 -8.11
CA SER A 72 -11.30 11.17 -6.75
C SER A 72 -10.37 10.53 -5.73
N ILE A 73 -10.02 11.28 -4.69
CA ILE A 73 -9.10 10.81 -3.65
C ILE A 73 -9.77 10.89 -2.29
N LEU A 74 -9.66 9.82 -1.50
CA LEU A 74 -9.77 9.87 -0.04
C LEU A 74 -8.37 9.72 0.55
N LYS A 75 -7.98 10.67 1.38
CA LYS A 75 -6.70 10.65 2.10
C LYS A 75 -6.81 11.14 3.55
N GLY A 76 -5.68 11.16 4.26
CA GLY A 76 -5.58 11.72 5.61
C GLY A 76 -5.30 10.67 6.68
N SER A 77 -5.07 11.12 7.90
CA SER A 77 -4.57 10.28 9.01
C SER A 77 -5.57 10.05 10.15
N GLY A 78 -6.86 10.29 9.89
CA GLY A 78 -7.93 10.28 10.89
C GLY A 78 -8.72 8.99 10.95
N ASN A 79 -10.00 9.12 11.32
CA ASN A 79 -10.94 8.01 11.48
C ASN A 79 -12.13 8.17 10.53
N ALA A 80 -12.32 7.20 9.63
CA ALA A 80 -13.51 7.02 8.82
C ALA A 80 -14.44 5.99 9.47
N GLN A 81 -15.47 6.47 10.15
CA GLN A 81 -16.55 5.67 10.71
C GLN A 81 -17.64 5.47 9.67
N VAL A 82 -17.52 4.38 8.91
CA VAL A 82 -18.46 4.06 7.84
C VAL A 82 -18.88 2.59 7.94
N GLY A 83 -20.08 2.25 7.49
CA GLY A 83 -20.47 0.84 7.37
C GLY A 83 -19.65 0.14 6.29
N VAL A 84 -19.67 0.71 5.08
CA VAL A 84 -18.82 0.29 3.95
C VAL A 84 -18.18 1.50 3.28
N LEU A 85 -16.85 1.46 3.12
CA LEU A 85 -16.08 2.35 2.24
C LEU A 85 -15.88 1.63 0.89
N ALA A 86 -16.57 2.09 -0.16
CA ALA A 86 -16.45 1.54 -1.51
C ALA A 86 -15.62 2.47 -2.39
N ILE A 87 -14.45 2.01 -2.82
CA ILE A 87 -13.55 2.74 -3.72
C ILE A 87 -13.88 2.31 -5.15
N GLY A 88 -14.36 3.24 -5.96
CA GLY A 88 -14.76 3.02 -7.34
C GLY A 88 -13.60 3.00 -8.33
N PRO A 89 -13.90 2.75 -9.62
CA PRO A 89 -12.89 2.74 -10.68
C PRO A 89 -12.18 4.10 -10.75
N ASP A 90 -10.89 4.06 -11.04
CA ASP A 90 -10.02 5.23 -11.23
C ASP A 90 -9.99 6.19 -10.01
N SER A 91 -10.50 5.75 -8.86
CA SER A 91 -10.48 6.48 -7.59
C SER A 91 -9.37 5.94 -6.70
N THR A 92 -8.83 6.80 -5.84
CA THR A 92 -7.67 6.47 -4.99
C THR A 92 -8.00 6.55 -3.51
N LEU A 93 -7.63 5.51 -2.77
CA LEU A 93 -7.47 5.54 -1.32
C LEU A 93 -5.98 5.74 -0.99
N ALA A 94 -5.63 6.82 -0.30
CA ALA A 94 -4.25 7.16 0.06
C ALA A 94 -4.15 7.46 1.57
N PRO A 95 -3.93 6.45 2.42
CA PRO A 95 -3.82 6.66 3.86
C PRO A 95 -2.70 7.63 4.24
N GLY A 96 -2.93 8.42 5.28
CA GLY A 96 -1.92 9.31 5.84
C GLY A 96 -1.88 10.72 5.25
N ASN A 97 -0.99 11.54 5.83
CA ASN A 97 -0.49 12.77 5.22
C ASN A 97 0.99 12.57 4.84
N SER A 98 1.30 11.36 4.33
CA SER A 98 2.54 10.98 3.68
C SER A 98 3.81 10.96 4.54
N PRO A 99 4.29 9.77 4.96
CA PRO A 99 3.49 8.58 5.23
C PRO A 99 2.54 8.79 6.42
N GLY A 100 1.57 7.91 6.59
CA GLY A 100 0.74 7.90 7.78
C GLY A 100 -0.28 6.77 7.83
N LYS A 101 -1.25 6.92 8.75
CA LYS A 101 -2.25 5.88 9.01
C LYS A 101 -3.66 6.43 8.91
N LEU A 102 -4.51 5.80 8.09
CA LEU A 102 -5.95 6.04 8.07
C LEU A 102 -6.69 4.86 8.71
N THR A 103 -7.62 5.13 9.61
CA THR A 103 -8.45 4.09 10.23
C THR A 103 -9.86 4.11 9.65
N VAL A 104 -10.36 2.96 9.19
CA VAL A 104 -11.73 2.72 8.76
C VAL A 104 -12.37 1.76 9.76
N THR A 105 -13.46 2.15 10.42
CA THR A 105 -14.05 1.30 11.46
C THR A 105 -15.02 0.24 10.94
N GLY A 106 -15.40 0.30 9.67
CA GLY A 106 -16.22 -0.72 9.01
C GLY A 106 -15.46 -1.43 7.90
N GLN A 107 -16.18 -1.85 6.87
CA GLN A 107 -15.61 -2.62 5.78
C GLN A 107 -15.01 -1.71 4.71
N VAL A 108 -14.00 -2.22 3.99
CA VAL A 108 -13.43 -1.57 2.81
C VAL A 108 -13.60 -2.49 1.61
N GLN A 109 -14.14 -1.95 0.53
CA GLN A 109 -14.31 -2.62 -0.75
C GLN A 109 -13.57 -1.86 -1.85
N PHE A 110 -12.57 -2.51 -2.43
CA PHE A 110 -11.91 -2.06 -3.65
C PHE A 110 -12.68 -2.61 -4.86
N ASN A 111 -13.37 -1.74 -5.59
CA ASN A 111 -14.05 -2.14 -6.84
C ASN A 111 -13.07 -2.24 -8.01
N PRO A 112 -13.43 -2.92 -9.12
CA PRO A 112 -12.54 -3.05 -10.27
C PRO A 112 -11.96 -1.73 -10.75
N GLY A 113 -10.64 -1.67 -10.93
CA GLY A 113 -9.92 -0.49 -11.41
C GLY A 113 -9.70 0.60 -10.35
N SER A 114 -9.99 0.34 -9.08
CA SER A 114 -9.63 1.26 -7.99
C SER A 114 -8.12 1.26 -7.72
N ARG A 115 -7.64 2.29 -7.02
CA ARG A 115 -6.24 2.46 -6.64
C ARG A 115 -6.10 2.53 -5.11
N PHE A 116 -5.09 1.85 -4.59
CA PHE A 116 -4.62 1.96 -3.21
C PHE A 116 -3.18 2.46 -3.26
N GLN A 117 -2.96 3.72 -2.88
CA GLN A 117 -1.63 4.32 -2.82
C GLN A 117 -0.96 3.96 -1.50
N VAL A 118 0.32 3.58 -1.59
CA VAL A 118 1.18 3.32 -0.45
C VAL A 118 2.50 4.07 -0.65
N GLU A 119 2.74 5.02 0.24
CA GLU A 119 3.99 5.77 0.29
C GLU A 119 4.96 5.13 1.27
N ILE A 120 6.22 4.98 0.86
CA ILE A 120 7.30 4.37 1.65
C ILE A 120 8.43 5.38 1.77
N ARG A 121 8.67 5.90 2.97
CA ARG A 121 9.87 6.69 3.28
C ARG A 121 11.01 5.81 3.79
N ASP A 122 10.70 4.84 4.65
CA ASP A 122 11.69 3.92 5.21
C ASP A 122 11.11 2.51 5.31
N ALA A 123 11.64 1.58 4.51
CA ALA A 123 11.17 0.20 4.46
C ALA A 123 11.60 -0.64 5.67
N SER A 124 12.55 -0.17 6.47
CA SER A 124 12.90 -0.76 7.76
C SER A 124 12.15 -0.13 8.94
N GLY A 125 11.35 0.90 8.67
CA GLY A 125 10.64 1.68 9.67
C GLY A 125 9.32 1.06 10.16
N THR A 126 8.52 1.90 10.79
CA THR A 126 7.26 1.54 11.44
C THR A 126 6.05 1.77 10.53
N SER A 127 5.16 0.77 10.44
CA SER A 127 3.88 0.86 9.72
C SER A 127 3.02 2.02 10.23
N GLY A 128 2.54 2.86 9.31
CA GLY A 128 1.72 4.03 9.59
C GLY A 128 2.50 5.26 10.08
N VAL A 129 3.83 5.20 10.06
CA VAL A 129 4.73 6.31 10.43
C VAL A 129 5.79 6.54 9.36
N ASP A 130 6.48 5.47 8.96
CA ASP A 130 7.56 5.46 7.98
C ASP A 130 7.13 4.95 6.60
N TYR A 131 5.99 4.28 6.55
CA TYR A 131 5.26 3.94 5.34
C TYR A 131 3.76 3.90 5.65
N ASP A 132 2.93 3.99 4.63
CA ASP A 132 1.50 4.11 4.82
C ASP A 132 0.85 2.86 5.39
N ARG A 133 -0.23 3.10 6.14
CA ARG A 133 -1.04 2.05 6.75
C ARG A 133 -2.53 2.36 6.65
N LEU A 134 -3.27 1.45 6.04
CA LEU A 134 -4.72 1.35 6.22
C LEU A 134 -5.05 0.44 7.40
N VAL A 135 -5.85 0.90 8.36
CA VAL A 135 -6.43 0.04 9.42
C VAL A 135 -7.91 -0.14 9.15
N VAL A 136 -8.37 -1.38 9.03
CA VAL A 136 -9.77 -1.72 8.78
C VAL A 136 -10.30 -2.54 9.95
N ASN A 137 -11.30 -2.04 10.67
CA ASN A 137 -11.95 -2.80 11.74
C ASN A 137 -13.17 -3.59 11.21
N GLY A 138 -12.97 -4.27 10.09
CA GLY A 138 -13.96 -5.03 9.36
C GLY A 138 -13.30 -5.85 8.27
N ASP A 139 -14.08 -6.21 7.26
CA ASP A 139 -13.58 -6.96 6.09
C ASP A 139 -12.88 -6.04 5.08
N LEU A 140 -11.90 -6.61 4.40
CA LEU A 140 -11.21 -5.99 3.26
C LEU A 140 -11.41 -6.86 2.02
N THR A 141 -12.16 -6.36 1.06
CA THR A 141 -12.53 -7.10 -0.13
C THR A 141 -11.97 -6.42 -1.38
N ASN A 142 -11.22 -7.18 -2.18
CA ASN A 142 -10.86 -6.79 -3.54
C ASN A 142 -11.83 -7.44 -4.52
N SER A 143 -12.46 -6.63 -5.36
CA SER A 143 -13.31 -7.09 -6.47
C SER A 143 -12.67 -6.86 -7.84
N GLY A 144 -11.36 -6.58 -7.88
CA GLY A 144 -10.58 -6.44 -9.09
C GLY A 144 -10.63 -7.67 -9.99
N SER A 145 -10.23 -7.49 -11.25
CA SER A 145 -10.17 -8.55 -12.27
C SER A 145 -8.97 -8.32 -13.18
N THR A 146 -8.64 -9.29 -14.04
CA THR A 146 -7.53 -9.13 -14.99
C THR A 146 -7.70 -7.91 -15.91
N ALA A 147 -8.94 -7.58 -16.29
CA ALA A 147 -9.22 -6.43 -17.15
C ALA A 147 -9.19 -5.09 -16.41
N LYS A 148 -9.49 -5.12 -15.10
CA LYS A 148 -9.55 -3.94 -14.21
C LYS A 148 -9.07 -4.34 -12.81
N PRO A 149 -7.76 -4.52 -12.61
CA PRO A 149 -7.23 -4.95 -11.33
C PRO A 149 -7.34 -3.81 -10.30
N LEU A 150 -7.25 -4.14 -9.02
CA LEU A 150 -6.88 -3.16 -7.99
C LEU A 150 -5.41 -2.78 -8.20
N VAL A 151 -5.13 -1.50 -8.40
CA VAL A 151 -3.75 -1.01 -8.50
C VAL A 151 -3.23 -0.68 -7.11
N ILE A 152 -2.15 -1.32 -6.69
CA ILE A 152 -1.37 -0.94 -5.52
C ILE A 152 -0.24 -0.03 -6.03
N ASP A 153 -0.40 1.28 -5.83
CA ASP A 153 0.51 2.32 -6.33
C ASP A 153 1.59 2.60 -5.30
N LEU A 154 2.80 2.12 -5.57
CA LEU A 154 3.94 2.25 -4.67
C LEU A 154 4.73 3.52 -5.00
N THR A 155 4.81 4.42 -4.04
CA THR A 155 5.55 5.68 -4.14
C THR A 155 6.68 5.69 -3.11
N SER A 156 7.90 6.00 -3.52
CA SER A 156 9.00 6.22 -2.58
C SER A 156 9.11 7.69 -2.20
N LEU A 157 9.41 7.95 -0.92
CA LEU A 157 9.58 9.31 -0.40
C LEU A 157 10.98 9.51 0.18
N ASP A 158 11.52 10.71 0.02
CA ASP A 158 12.73 11.14 0.73
C ASP A 158 12.48 11.43 2.22
N THR A 159 13.53 11.79 2.96
CA THR A 159 13.43 12.08 4.40
C THR A 159 12.59 13.31 4.73
N ALA A 160 12.27 14.15 3.75
CA ALA A 160 11.39 15.31 3.86
C ALA A 160 9.95 15.00 3.41
N ASN A 161 9.61 13.74 3.17
CA ASN A 161 8.32 13.26 2.68
C ASN A 161 7.94 13.75 1.27
N ASN A 162 8.91 14.15 0.46
CA ASN A 162 8.68 14.46 -0.95
C ASN A 162 8.96 13.22 -1.81
N PRO A 163 8.41 13.12 -3.04
CA PRO A 163 8.78 12.06 -3.97
C PRO A 163 10.29 12.00 -4.16
N GLY A 164 10.90 10.85 -3.88
CA GLY A 164 12.35 10.71 -3.84
C GLY A 164 12.79 9.31 -3.44
N LEU A 165 14.08 9.14 -3.14
CA LEU A 165 14.63 7.86 -2.72
C LEU A 165 14.27 7.56 -1.26
N ALA A 166 13.59 6.44 -1.05
CA ALA A 166 13.31 5.91 0.29
C ALA A 166 14.59 5.36 0.94
N ASN A 167 14.60 5.28 2.28
CA ASN A 167 15.52 4.42 3.01
C ASN A 167 15.16 2.95 2.74
N PHE A 168 15.78 2.40 1.69
CA PHE A 168 15.52 1.07 1.17
C PHE A 168 16.82 0.48 0.64
N ASP A 169 17.20 -0.66 1.21
CA ASP A 169 18.37 -1.45 0.84
C ASP A 169 17.92 -2.63 -0.02
N LYS A 170 18.14 -2.50 -1.33
CA LYS A 170 17.75 -3.48 -2.35
C LYS A 170 18.36 -4.88 -2.20
N THR A 171 19.31 -5.07 -1.27
CA THR A 171 19.90 -6.38 -0.95
C THR A 171 19.18 -7.11 0.19
N LYS A 172 18.26 -6.44 0.88
CA LYS A 172 17.51 -6.99 2.01
C LYS A 172 16.08 -7.31 1.62
N SER A 173 15.52 -8.33 2.27
CA SER A 173 14.09 -8.60 2.19
C SER A 173 13.31 -7.69 3.13
N TYR A 174 12.11 -7.29 2.71
CA TYR A 174 11.20 -6.47 3.53
C TYR A 174 9.82 -7.13 3.64
N SER A 175 9.17 -6.89 4.78
CA SER A 175 7.79 -7.28 5.06
C SER A 175 7.05 -6.07 5.63
N LEU A 176 6.33 -5.38 4.76
CA LEU A 176 5.69 -4.10 5.01
C LEU A 176 4.19 -4.32 5.16
N MET A 177 3.69 -4.16 6.37
CA MET A 177 2.29 -4.34 6.67
C MET A 177 1.53 -3.09 6.23
N ILE A 178 0.85 -3.11 5.06
CA ILE A 178 0.23 -1.93 4.42
C ILE A 178 -1.28 -1.79 4.66
N ALA A 179 -2.02 -2.88 4.89
CA ALA A 179 -3.39 -2.84 5.44
C ALA A 179 -3.60 -3.86 6.58
N SER A 180 -4.33 -3.52 7.65
CA SER A 180 -4.79 -4.49 8.68
C SER A 180 -6.26 -4.69 8.59
N VAL A 181 -6.71 -5.89 8.95
CA VAL A 181 -8.12 -6.18 9.18
C VAL A 181 -8.34 -6.77 10.57
N THR A 182 -9.54 -6.58 11.12
CA THR A 182 -10.06 -7.45 12.19
C THR A 182 -10.99 -8.54 11.65
N GLY A 183 -11.49 -8.38 10.42
CA GLY A 183 -12.32 -9.35 9.71
C GLY A 183 -11.53 -10.22 8.73
N VAL A 184 -12.12 -10.47 7.56
CA VAL A 184 -11.55 -11.31 6.51
C VAL A 184 -10.90 -10.46 5.42
N VAL A 185 -9.83 -10.99 4.82
CA VAL A 185 -9.27 -10.47 3.57
C VAL A 185 -9.72 -11.37 2.43
N SER A 186 -10.31 -10.83 1.37
CA SER A 186 -10.84 -11.63 0.26
C SER A 186 -10.59 -11.01 -1.11
N GLY A 187 -10.52 -11.86 -2.15
CA GLY A 187 -10.39 -11.43 -3.55
C GLY A 187 -9.00 -10.96 -3.97
N PHE A 188 -7.95 -11.26 -3.20
CA PHE A 188 -6.55 -10.98 -3.54
C PHE A 188 -5.88 -12.22 -4.13
N THR A 189 -6.03 -12.40 -5.45
CA THR A 189 -5.30 -13.40 -6.25
C THR A 189 -4.34 -12.67 -7.19
N SER A 190 -3.35 -13.35 -7.75
CA SER A 190 -2.28 -12.73 -8.55
C SER A 190 -2.75 -11.96 -9.78
N ASP A 191 -3.99 -12.17 -10.22
CA ASP A 191 -4.62 -11.56 -11.39
C ASP A 191 -5.67 -10.49 -11.05
N THR A 192 -5.99 -10.29 -9.77
CA THR A 192 -6.98 -9.29 -9.32
C THR A 192 -6.35 -8.01 -8.79
N TYR A 193 -5.02 -7.98 -8.65
CA TYR A 193 -4.26 -6.79 -8.31
C TYR A 193 -3.06 -6.59 -9.25
N LEU A 194 -2.59 -5.35 -9.32
CA LEU A 194 -1.37 -4.95 -10.01
C LEU A 194 -0.51 -4.14 -9.04
N LEU A 195 0.76 -4.48 -8.91
CA LEU A 195 1.73 -3.62 -8.22
C LEU A 195 2.30 -2.65 -9.25
N ASP A 196 2.03 -1.37 -9.06
CA ASP A 196 2.58 -0.28 -9.87
C ASP A 196 3.74 0.35 -9.10
N THR A 197 4.96 0.19 -9.63
CA THR A 197 6.19 0.76 -9.03
C THR A 197 6.70 1.97 -9.80
N THR A 198 5.89 2.56 -10.70
CA THR A 198 6.33 3.70 -11.53
C THR A 198 6.76 4.91 -10.72
N HIS A 199 6.18 5.09 -9.52
CA HIS A 199 6.55 6.16 -8.57
C HIS A 199 7.56 5.72 -7.49
N PHE A 200 8.07 4.48 -7.56
CA PHE A 200 9.09 3.97 -6.65
C PHE A 200 10.48 4.15 -7.29
N GLN A 201 11.21 5.16 -6.85
CA GLN A 201 12.44 5.64 -7.50
C GLN A 201 13.70 4.83 -7.15
N ASN A 202 13.67 4.05 -6.07
CA ASN A 202 14.80 3.21 -5.68
C ASN A 202 15.05 2.12 -6.74
N ASP A 203 16.31 1.94 -7.14
CA ASP A 203 16.72 0.80 -7.96
C ASP A 203 16.52 -0.51 -7.18
N LEU A 204 15.78 -1.45 -7.77
CA LEU A 204 15.52 -2.76 -7.19
C LEU A 204 16.62 -3.78 -7.46
N SER A 205 17.55 -3.50 -8.38
CA SER A 205 18.61 -4.42 -8.82
C SER A 205 18.11 -5.82 -9.17
N GLY A 206 16.98 -5.87 -9.88
CA GLY A 206 16.29 -7.10 -10.28
C GLY A 206 15.40 -7.72 -9.20
N GLY A 207 15.41 -7.20 -7.97
CA GLY A 207 14.49 -7.63 -6.92
C GLY A 207 13.05 -7.27 -7.27
N SER A 208 12.09 -7.88 -6.57
CA SER A 208 10.67 -7.73 -6.90
C SER A 208 9.81 -7.51 -5.66
N PHE A 209 8.81 -6.66 -5.81
CA PHE A 209 7.70 -6.59 -4.85
C PHE A 209 6.65 -7.66 -5.14
N SER A 210 6.03 -8.18 -4.09
CA SER A 210 4.86 -9.04 -4.16
C SER A 210 3.89 -8.71 -3.03
N LEU A 211 2.62 -9.11 -3.18
CA LEU A 211 1.60 -8.88 -2.17
C LEU A 211 1.15 -10.21 -1.56
N SER A 212 1.12 -10.26 -0.24
CA SER A 212 0.54 -11.35 0.53
C SER A 212 -0.72 -10.88 1.24
N ALA A 213 -1.78 -11.68 1.17
CA ALA A 213 -3.04 -11.44 1.87
C ALA A 213 -3.25 -12.54 2.91
N VAL A 214 -3.42 -12.13 4.18
CA VAL A 214 -3.60 -13.05 5.30
C VAL A 214 -4.89 -12.69 6.02
N SER A 215 -5.89 -13.58 5.95
CA SER A 215 -7.17 -13.39 6.62
C SER A 215 -6.99 -13.23 8.14
N GLY A 216 -7.68 -12.26 8.73
CA GLY A 216 -7.52 -11.91 10.14
C GLY A 216 -6.29 -11.05 10.46
N GLU A 217 -5.40 -10.80 9.49
CA GLU A 217 -4.24 -9.93 9.66
C GLU A 217 -4.27 -8.72 8.71
N GLY A 218 -4.33 -8.94 7.40
CA GLY A 218 -4.41 -7.89 6.40
C GLY A 218 -3.56 -8.12 5.15
N LEU A 219 -3.04 -7.03 4.58
CA LEU A 219 -2.18 -7.02 3.40
C LEU A 219 -0.74 -6.68 3.78
N VAL A 220 0.18 -7.53 3.33
CA VAL A 220 1.62 -7.39 3.52
C VAL A 220 2.29 -7.27 2.16
N LEU A 221 2.97 -6.15 1.93
CA LEU A 221 3.85 -5.94 0.80
C LEU A 221 5.22 -6.54 1.13
N LEU A 222 5.68 -7.47 0.31
CA LEU A 222 6.96 -8.15 0.46
C LEU A 222 7.92 -7.63 -0.60
N PHE A 223 9.17 -7.42 -0.24
CA PHE A 223 10.25 -7.26 -1.21
C PHE A 223 11.23 -8.42 -1.08
N THR A 224 11.57 -9.03 -2.21
CA THR A 224 12.55 -10.11 -2.29
C THR A 224 13.70 -9.67 -3.18
N PRO A 225 14.94 -9.55 -2.66
CA PRO A 225 16.11 -9.25 -3.46
C PRO A 225 16.46 -10.43 -4.37
N VAL A 226 17.15 -10.16 -5.48
CA VAL A 226 17.78 -11.24 -6.25
C VAL A 226 18.91 -11.84 -5.42
N PRO A 227 18.99 -13.18 -5.27
CA PRO A 227 20.14 -13.80 -4.63
C PRO A 227 21.43 -13.39 -5.33
N GLU A 228 22.42 -12.87 -4.59
CA GLU A 228 23.68 -12.46 -5.17
C GLU A 228 24.31 -13.62 -5.98
N PRO A 229 24.70 -13.42 -7.25
CA PRO A 229 25.43 -14.43 -8.01
C PRO A 229 26.87 -14.52 -7.45
N GLY A 230 27.06 -15.24 -6.34
CA GLY A 230 28.30 -15.17 -5.56
C GLY A 230 28.93 -16.47 -5.08
N THR A 231 28.23 -17.61 -5.10
CA THR A 231 28.79 -18.85 -4.46
C THR A 231 28.81 -20.10 -5.33
N LEU A 232 28.16 -20.09 -6.50
CA LEU A 232 28.14 -21.28 -7.37
C LEU A 232 29.26 -21.32 -8.43
N LEU A 233 30.01 -20.22 -8.64
CA LEU A 233 30.98 -20.16 -9.75
C LEU A 233 32.40 -20.68 -9.43
N PHE A 234 32.77 -20.90 -8.17
CA PHE A 234 34.16 -21.25 -7.82
C PHE A 234 34.45 -22.73 -7.57
N ILE A 235 33.44 -23.62 -7.59
CA ILE A 235 33.67 -25.06 -7.39
C ILE A 235 34.21 -25.74 -8.68
N GLY A 236 34.09 -25.08 -9.85
CA GLY A 236 34.45 -25.67 -11.15
C GLY A 236 35.92 -25.59 -11.57
N VAL A 237 36.74 -24.70 -10.99
CA VAL A 237 38.11 -24.43 -11.53
C VAL A 237 39.23 -25.03 -10.66
N GLY A 238 38.96 -25.38 -9.40
CA GLY A 238 39.96 -25.95 -8.48
C GLY A 238 40.23 -27.45 -8.62
N SER A 239 39.33 -28.21 -9.26
CA SER A 239 39.37 -29.67 -9.32
C SER A 239 40.30 -30.23 -10.40
N TRP A 240 40.67 -29.44 -11.43
CA TRP A 240 41.62 -29.90 -12.45
C TRP A 240 43.09 -29.79 -12.00
N GLY A 241 43.42 -28.77 -11.20
CA GLY A 241 44.79 -28.56 -10.68
C GLY A 241 45.24 -29.62 -9.67
N LEU A 242 44.33 -30.08 -8.81
CA LEU A 242 44.63 -31.11 -7.80
C LEU A 242 44.79 -32.52 -8.40
N PHE A 243 44.18 -32.79 -9.56
CA PHE A 243 44.29 -34.09 -10.24
C PHE A 243 45.64 -34.25 -10.97
N GLN A 244 46.16 -33.18 -11.57
CA GLN A 244 47.49 -33.19 -12.23
C GLN A 244 48.66 -33.31 -11.22
N TRP A 245 48.52 -32.74 -10.01
CA TRP A 245 49.56 -32.79 -8.99
C TRP A 245 49.73 -34.17 -8.33
N ARG A 246 48.64 -34.94 -8.19
CA ARG A 246 48.68 -36.31 -7.65
C ARG A 246 49.38 -37.31 -8.58
N ARG A 247 49.28 -37.14 -9.91
CA ARG A 247 49.90 -38.04 -10.89
C ARG A 247 51.42 -37.92 -10.95
N LYS A 248 52.00 -36.74 -10.66
CA LYS A 248 53.46 -36.56 -10.64
C LYS A 248 54.14 -37.22 -9.44
N ARG A 249 53.45 -37.39 -8.30
CA ARG A 249 54.05 -37.97 -7.07
C ARG A 249 53.99 -39.50 -6.99
N SER A 250 53.20 -40.17 -7.83
CA SER A 250 53.16 -41.64 -7.88
C SER A 250 54.19 -42.25 -8.85
N GLY A 251 54.88 -41.43 -9.67
CA GLY A 251 55.94 -41.89 -10.56
C GLY A 251 57.32 -42.03 -9.91
N GLU A 252 57.58 -41.33 -8.80
CA GLU A 252 58.92 -41.31 -8.16
C GLU A 252 59.15 -42.43 -7.13
N LYS A 253 58.12 -43.21 -6.75
CA LYS A 253 58.27 -44.28 -5.74
C LYS A 253 58.49 -45.69 -6.32
N ALA A 254 58.53 -45.85 -7.64
CA ALA A 254 58.73 -47.16 -8.28
C ALA A 254 60.19 -47.47 -8.68
N ALA A 255 61.17 -46.61 -8.36
CA ALA A 255 62.56 -46.74 -8.80
C ALA A 255 63.58 -47.11 -7.70
N LEU A 256 63.15 -47.51 -6.49
CA LEU A 256 64.06 -47.81 -5.36
C LEU A 256 63.80 -49.15 -4.65
N ALA A 257 63.21 -50.13 -5.34
CA ALA A 257 63.13 -51.50 -4.85
C ALA A 257 63.45 -52.48 -5.99
N SER A 258 64.75 -52.59 -6.30
CA SER A 258 65.36 -53.71 -7.01
C SER A 258 66.27 -54.45 -6.06
#